data_AF-S8FVH9-F1
#
_entry.id   AF-S8FVH9-F1
#
_cell.length_a   1.000
_cell.length_b   1.000
_cell.length_c   1.000
_cell.angle_alpha   90.00
_cell.angle_beta   90.00
_cell.angle_gamma   90.00
#
_symmetry.space_group_name_H-M   'P 1'
#
loop_
_entity.id
_entity.type
_entity.pdbx_description
1 polymer ?
#
loop_
_entity_poly.entity_id
_entity_poly.type
_entity_poly.pdbx_seq_one_letter_code
_entity_poly.pdbx_strand_id
1 'polypeptide(L)'
;MDEDMDFDSGSTSYPQPDASAQQQQYPTGTNGTPPDPGRKMLDLVFVQDCTGSQGSYISSATRNIEEICNHIYESGRLQSRDDLRVGLVAYRDHPPQDHTYVTKNFGFSSDISQVHSHLASLYASGGGDGPEAVTAALAEALNMGWRPYASKMVVLIADAPPHGIGEYGDGFDEGSPDGNDPLQIARQMASRGITLFFVACEPALSGYAYATDFFQALVNITSGLMLPLTTADLLTHAIVGSVLENLDMERLVREVGEAVSQRILGNNESVDDVARELHERLLLRNESTKKVVIESIYRDCEEAKHNVNVYLNSASLADARPHLKRVPGTRFTDKYLHARMSSQRSSYSYSPYASRTSAPSVTPAGPTKSPKLSASPPRKVVTDFAAFGAPKNASVFGTAVATTPFSLAGGKAAFGGIRGGPRGTAFDDEEDEEDDDGRQRVELREGSITLDQARRIAMQSAWRSIRS
;
A
#
# COMPACT_ATOMS: atom_id res chain seq x y z
N MET A 1 -64.60 36.69 -52.97
CA MET A 1 -63.76 37.88 -52.74
C MET A 1 -62.54 37.40 -51.97
N ASP A 2 -61.80 36.44 -52.54
CA ASP A 2 -60.94 36.53 -53.74
C ASP A 2 -59.62 37.16 -53.30
N GLU A 3 -58.56 36.33 -53.27
CA GLU A 3 -57.37 36.44 -54.15
C GLU A 3 -56.32 37.34 -53.50
N ASP A 4 -55.00 37.15 -53.57
CA ASP A 4 -54.10 36.05 -53.93
C ASP A 4 -52.68 36.64 -53.70
N MET A 5 -51.68 35.75 -53.68
CA MET A 5 -50.26 35.98 -54.05
C MET A 5 -49.23 36.46 -52.99
N ASP A 6 -48.33 35.51 -52.76
CA ASP A 6 -46.87 35.58 -52.88
C ASP A 6 -46.03 36.24 -51.78
N PHE A 7 -45.24 35.40 -51.11
CA PHE A 7 -43.79 35.60 -51.07
C PHE A 7 -43.06 34.28 -50.78
N ASP A 8 -42.31 33.78 -51.77
CA ASP A 8 -41.26 32.77 -51.60
C ASP A 8 -39.88 33.39 -51.86
N SER A 9 -38.88 32.76 -51.23
CA SER A 9 -37.45 32.75 -51.47
C SER A 9 -36.59 33.80 -50.76
N GLY A 10 -35.76 33.30 -49.83
CA GLY A 10 -34.74 34.08 -49.14
C GLY A 10 -34.05 33.30 -48.01
N SER A 11 -33.35 32.24 -48.38
CA SER A 11 -32.54 31.35 -47.54
C SER A 11 -31.46 32.07 -46.71
N THR A 12 -31.37 31.76 -45.41
CA THR A 12 -30.08 31.75 -44.69
C THR A 12 -30.06 30.62 -43.65
N SER A 13 -29.23 29.63 -43.95
CA SER A 13 -28.96 28.41 -43.18
C SER A 13 -28.11 28.67 -41.94
N TYR A 14 -28.58 28.24 -40.76
CA TYR A 14 -27.74 27.97 -39.60
C TYR A 14 -27.43 26.46 -39.54
N PRO A 15 -26.17 26.03 -39.35
CA PRO A 15 -25.84 24.61 -39.33
C PRO A 15 -26.31 23.95 -38.03
N GLN A 16 -27.10 22.88 -38.14
CA GLN A 16 -27.29 21.92 -37.06
C GLN A 16 -25.99 21.14 -36.83
N PRO A 17 -25.63 20.80 -35.58
CA PRO A 17 -24.52 19.90 -35.32
C PRO A 17 -24.92 18.48 -35.73
N ASP A 18 -24.16 17.93 -36.67
CA ASP A 18 -24.30 16.59 -37.21
C ASP A 18 -24.01 15.55 -36.12
N ALA A 19 -24.99 14.68 -35.88
CA ALA A 19 -24.91 13.58 -34.94
C ALA A 19 -24.15 12.42 -35.60
N SER A 20 -22.83 12.56 -35.75
CA SER A 20 -21.94 11.43 -36.05
C SER A 20 -21.07 11.15 -34.83
N ALA A 21 -21.64 10.39 -33.88
CA ALA A 21 -20.85 9.73 -32.84
C ALA A 21 -19.93 8.72 -33.54
N GLN A 22 -18.66 9.10 -33.70
CA GLN A 22 -17.59 8.17 -34.03
C GLN A 22 -17.49 7.18 -32.87
N GLN A 23 -18.06 5.99 -33.06
CA GLN A 23 -17.73 4.80 -32.28
C GLN A 23 -16.21 4.61 -32.38
N GLN A 24 -15.49 4.92 -31.31
CA GLN A 24 -14.09 4.54 -31.15
C GLN A 24 -14.03 3.01 -31.13
N GLN A 25 -13.74 2.44 -32.29
CA GLN A 25 -13.40 1.03 -32.46
C GLN A 25 -12.13 0.75 -31.67
N TYR A 26 -12.26 -0.06 -30.63
CA TYR A 26 -11.13 -0.72 -29.99
C TYR A 26 -10.31 -1.46 -31.06
N PRO A 27 -8.97 -1.35 -31.08
CA PRO A 27 -8.16 -2.12 -32.00
C PRO A 27 -8.23 -3.60 -31.56
N THR A 28 -9.05 -4.38 -32.27
CA THR A 28 -9.03 -5.84 -32.23
C THR A 28 -7.75 -6.34 -32.90
N GLY A 29 -6.68 -6.38 -32.11
CA GLY A 29 -5.39 -6.95 -32.46
C GLY A 29 -4.96 -7.95 -31.40
N THR A 30 -5.60 -9.12 -31.40
CA THR A 30 -5.09 -10.46 -31.05
C THR A 30 -6.29 -11.39 -30.85
N ASN A 31 -6.29 -12.55 -31.52
CA ASN A 31 -7.21 -13.65 -31.24
C ASN A 31 -6.96 -14.14 -29.80
N GLY A 32 -7.63 -13.53 -28.84
CA GLY A 32 -7.64 -13.95 -27.44
C GLY A 32 -9.02 -14.44 -27.07
N THR A 33 -9.12 -15.71 -26.69
CA THR A 33 -10.26 -16.26 -25.96
C THR A 33 -10.70 -15.26 -24.88
N PRO A 34 -12.01 -14.99 -24.68
CA PRO A 34 -12.45 -14.15 -23.57
C PRO A 34 -11.81 -14.68 -22.28
N PRO A 35 -11.29 -13.79 -21.40
CA PRO A 35 -10.58 -14.22 -20.20
C PRO A 35 -11.48 -15.17 -19.41
N ASP A 36 -10.94 -16.33 -19.08
CA ASP A 36 -11.61 -17.33 -18.23
C ASP A 36 -12.13 -16.63 -16.96
N PRO A 37 -13.44 -16.70 -16.65
CA PRO A 37 -13.99 -16.14 -15.41
C PRO A 37 -13.29 -16.64 -14.13
N GLY A 38 -12.60 -17.78 -14.20
CA GLY A 38 -11.77 -18.32 -13.12
C GLY A 38 -10.35 -17.75 -13.04
N ARG A 39 -9.88 -17.00 -14.04
CA ARG A 39 -8.54 -16.40 -14.07
C ARG A 39 -8.46 -15.23 -13.10
N LYS A 40 -7.55 -15.33 -12.12
CA LYS A 40 -7.31 -14.27 -11.14
C LYS A 40 -6.49 -13.15 -11.76
N MET A 41 -7.08 -11.96 -11.84
CA MET A 41 -6.44 -10.75 -12.32
C MET A 41 -6.44 -9.69 -11.22
N LEU A 42 -5.39 -8.85 -11.19
CA LEU A 42 -5.24 -7.74 -10.26
C LEU A 42 -4.94 -6.45 -11.01
N ASP A 43 -5.78 -5.45 -10.81
CA ASP A 43 -5.47 -4.06 -11.13
C ASP A 43 -5.09 -3.34 -9.83
N LEU A 44 -3.86 -2.84 -9.76
CA LEU A 44 -3.30 -2.13 -8.61
C LEU A 44 -2.95 -0.70 -9.03
N VAL A 45 -3.56 0.30 -8.42
CA VAL A 45 -3.26 1.72 -8.71
C VAL A 45 -2.55 2.34 -7.52
N PHE A 46 -1.38 2.93 -7.76
CA PHE A 46 -0.72 3.82 -6.80
C PHE A 46 -1.23 5.25 -7.00
N VAL A 47 -1.78 5.84 -5.95
CA VAL A 47 -2.07 7.27 -5.88
C VAL A 47 -0.98 7.90 -5.02
N GLN A 48 -0.06 8.61 -5.66
CA GLN A 48 1.18 9.09 -5.04
C GLN A 48 1.14 10.60 -4.86
N ASP A 49 1.19 11.02 -3.60
CA ASP A 49 1.45 12.41 -3.24
C ASP A 49 2.87 12.80 -3.71
N CYS A 50 2.97 13.90 -4.44
CA CYS A 50 4.21 14.43 -5.00
C CYS A 50 4.60 15.81 -4.45
N THR A 51 4.04 16.20 -3.31
CA THR A 51 4.32 17.46 -2.62
C THR A 51 5.69 17.42 -1.93
N GLY A 52 6.16 18.57 -1.43
CA GLY A 52 7.54 18.73 -0.97
C GLY A 52 8.00 17.74 0.12
N SER A 53 7.10 17.25 0.97
CA SER A 53 7.39 16.33 2.07
C SER A 53 7.59 14.87 1.63
N GLN A 54 7.14 14.50 0.43
CA GLN A 54 7.02 13.10 -0.01
C GLN A 54 8.27 12.50 -0.65
N GLY A 55 9.40 13.24 -0.67
CA GLY A 55 10.60 12.82 -1.41
C GLY A 55 11.15 11.43 -1.03
N SER A 56 11.11 11.07 0.26
CA SER A 56 11.55 9.76 0.75
C SER A 56 10.63 8.62 0.31
N TYR A 57 9.32 8.84 0.32
CA TYR A 57 8.32 7.86 -0.10
C TYR A 57 8.34 7.65 -1.62
N ILE A 58 8.46 8.72 -2.42
CA ILE A 58 8.65 8.61 -3.88
C ILE A 58 9.92 7.82 -4.19
N SER A 59 11.02 8.12 -3.49
CA SER A 59 12.30 7.41 -3.67
C SER A 59 12.20 5.92 -3.31
N SER A 60 11.51 5.60 -2.21
CA SER A 60 11.27 4.22 -1.77
C SER A 60 10.37 3.47 -2.75
N ALA A 61 9.24 4.06 -3.15
CA ALA A 61 8.33 3.49 -4.14
C ALA A 61 9.03 3.20 -5.47
N THR A 62 9.82 4.16 -5.97
CA THR A 62 10.60 4.00 -7.20
C THR A 62 11.59 2.84 -7.09
N ARG A 63 12.36 2.78 -5.99
CA ARG A 63 13.39 1.74 -5.79
C ARG A 63 12.78 0.34 -5.70
N ASN A 64 11.59 0.23 -5.10
CA ASN A 64 11.05 -1.06 -4.68
C ASN A 64 9.89 -1.56 -5.56
N ILE A 65 9.41 -0.80 -6.55
CA ILE A 65 8.24 -1.20 -7.36
C ILE A 65 8.43 -2.54 -8.07
N GLU A 66 9.62 -2.82 -8.58
CA GLU A 66 9.93 -4.10 -9.22
C GLU A 66 9.86 -5.25 -8.22
N GLU A 67 10.39 -5.04 -7.01
CA GLU A 67 10.35 -6.02 -5.91
C GLU A 67 8.92 -6.27 -5.44
N ILE A 68 8.10 -5.22 -5.27
CA ILE A 68 6.68 -5.34 -4.94
C ILE A 68 5.96 -6.23 -5.97
N CYS A 69 6.15 -5.96 -7.25
CA CYS A 69 5.51 -6.72 -8.32
C CYS A 69 6.01 -8.17 -8.38
N ASN A 70 7.31 -8.39 -8.17
CA ASN A 70 7.90 -9.72 -8.12
C ASN A 70 7.32 -10.53 -6.94
N HIS A 71 7.24 -9.96 -5.74
CA HIS A 71 6.66 -10.64 -4.58
C HIS A 71 5.17 -10.96 -4.77
N ILE A 72 4.39 -10.06 -5.40
CA ILE A 72 2.99 -10.35 -5.73
C ILE A 72 2.90 -11.53 -6.70
N TYR A 73 3.77 -11.60 -7.71
CA TYR A 73 3.80 -12.70 -8.67
C TYR A 73 4.25 -14.02 -8.03
N GLU A 74 5.34 -13.98 -7.27
CA GLU A 74 5.93 -15.14 -6.57
C GLU A 74 5.03 -15.73 -5.49
N SER A 75 4.04 -14.96 -5.00
CA SER A 75 3.00 -15.46 -4.10
C SER A 75 2.16 -16.60 -4.67
N GLY A 76 2.18 -16.81 -6.00
CA GLY A 76 1.40 -17.82 -6.70
C GLY A 76 -0.09 -17.52 -6.76
N ARG A 77 -0.53 -16.30 -6.39
CA ARG A 77 -1.94 -15.88 -6.48
C ARG A 77 -2.37 -15.52 -7.91
N LEU A 78 -1.42 -15.15 -8.77
CA LEU A 78 -1.61 -14.81 -10.18
C LEU A 78 -0.93 -15.87 -11.06
N GLN A 79 -1.49 -16.15 -12.24
CA GLN A 79 -1.04 -17.23 -13.12
C GLN A 79 -0.01 -16.76 -14.16
N SER A 80 -0.13 -15.51 -14.60
CA SER A 80 0.75 -14.86 -15.56
C SER A 80 1.13 -13.46 -15.08
N ARG A 81 2.26 -12.93 -15.56
CA ARG A 81 2.66 -11.53 -15.28
C ARG A 81 1.63 -10.53 -15.81
N ASP A 82 0.96 -10.84 -16.92
CA ASP A 82 -0.11 -10.00 -17.50
C ASP A 82 -1.40 -9.97 -16.66
N ASP A 83 -1.50 -10.83 -15.63
CA ASP A 83 -2.60 -10.77 -14.68
C ASP A 83 -2.48 -9.56 -13.77
N LEU A 84 -1.27 -9.06 -13.55
CA LEU A 84 -1.01 -7.83 -12.82
C LEU A 84 -0.93 -6.65 -13.80
N ARG A 85 -1.76 -5.65 -13.59
CA ARG A 85 -1.57 -4.31 -14.17
C ARG A 85 -1.37 -3.31 -13.04
N VAL A 86 -0.35 -2.49 -13.18
CA VAL A 86 -0.07 -1.42 -12.24
C VAL A 86 -0.41 -0.08 -12.91
N GLY A 87 -1.19 0.73 -12.21
CA GLY A 87 -1.49 2.10 -12.58
C GLY A 87 -0.83 3.09 -11.63
N LEU A 88 -0.61 4.31 -12.10
CA LEU A 88 -0.05 5.39 -11.31
C LEU A 88 -0.81 6.69 -11.58
N VAL A 89 -1.31 7.30 -10.51
CA VAL A 89 -1.83 8.65 -10.47
C VAL A 89 -0.96 9.44 -9.50
N ALA A 90 -0.23 10.42 -10.00
CA ALA A 90 0.51 11.37 -9.18
C ALA A 90 -0.32 12.64 -8.97
N TYR A 91 -0.24 13.24 -7.80
CA TYR A 91 -0.94 14.51 -7.55
C TYR A 91 -0.10 15.47 -6.71
N ARG A 92 -0.47 16.74 -6.75
CA ARG A 92 0.06 17.81 -5.89
C ARG A 92 -1.11 18.63 -5.36
N ASP A 93 -1.16 19.91 -5.69
CA ASP A 93 -2.13 20.84 -5.17
C ASP A 93 -2.79 21.64 -6.30
N HIS A 94 -3.88 22.31 -5.97
CA HIS A 94 -4.57 23.25 -6.84
C HIS A 94 -3.87 24.63 -6.85
N PRO A 95 -3.94 25.37 -7.96
CA PRO A 95 -3.58 26.80 -7.96
C PRO A 95 -4.49 27.57 -6.99
N PRO A 96 -3.96 28.48 -6.14
CA PRO A 96 -2.64 29.10 -6.24
C PRO A 96 -1.50 28.39 -5.47
N GLN A 97 -1.76 27.29 -4.76
CA GLN A 97 -0.74 26.62 -3.96
C GLN A 97 0.32 25.92 -4.82
N ASP A 98 -0.11 25.26 -5.92
CA ASP A 98 0.79 24.72 -6.93
C ASP A 98 0.38 25.17 -8.34
N HIS A 99 1.38 25.47 -9.18
CA HIS A 99 1.19 25.94 -10.56
C HIS A 99 1.71 24.96 -11.62
N THR A 100 2.14 23.77 -11.22
CA THR A 100 2.74 22.75 -12.10
C THR A 100 1.68 21.79 -12.63
N TYR A 101 1.00 21.05 -11.75
CA TYR A 101 -0.10 20.15 -12.10
C TYR A 101 -0.88 19.76 -10.84
N VAL A 102 -2.19 19.56 -10.99
CA VAL A 102 -3.04 18.98 -9.93
C VAL A 102 -2.88 17.46 -9.92
N THR A 103 -3.11 16.81 -11.07
CA THR A 103 -2.96 15.36 -11.25
C THR A 103 -2.17 15.01 -12.51
N LYS A 104 -1.55 13.83 -12.51
CA LYS A 104 -0.93 13.16 -13.66
C LYS A 104 -1.32 11.69 -13.65
N ASN A 105 -2.08 11.28 -14.65
CA ASN A 105 -2.48 9.90 -14.85
C ASN A 105 -1.58 9.21 -15.88
N PHE A 106 -0.88 8.16 -15.48
CA PHE A 106 0.01 7.38 -16.34
C PHE A 106 -0.65 6.13 -16.95
N GLY A 107 -1.94 5.92 -16.69
CA GLY A 107 -2.69 4.75 -17.15
C GLY A 107 -2.27 3.46 -16.45
N PHE A 108 -2.79 2.32 -16.95
CA PHE A 108 -2.38 0.99 -16.52
C PHE A 108 -1.29 0.43 -17.43
N SER A 109 -0.32 -0.28 -16.85
CA SER A 109 0.67 -1.04 -17.59
C SER A 109 0.95 -2.39 -16.94
N SER A 110 1.21 -3.40 -17.77
CA SER A 110 1.77 -4.70 -17.35
C SER A 110 3.30 -4.71 -17.43
N ASP A 111 3.90 -3.69 -18.05
CA ASP A 111 5.35 -3.50 -18.13
C ASP A 111 5.84 -2.77 -16.88
N ILE A 112 6.40 -3.52 -15.95
CA ILE A 112 6.86 -2.98 -14.66
C ILE A 112 8.04 -2.00 -14.85
N SER A 113 8.86 -2.17 -15.89
CA SER A 113 9.95 -1.22 -16.18
C SER A 113 9.40 0.12 -16.68
N GLN A 114 8.27 0.11 -17.39
CA GLN A 114 7.55 1.35 -17.73
C GLN A 114 7.00 2.04 -16.47
N VAL A 115 6.39 1.27 -15.55
CA VAL A 115 5.86 1.81 -14.28
C VAL A 115 7.00 2.40 -13.42
N HIS A 116 8.13 1.70 -13.33
CA HIS A 116 9.34 2.22 -12.69
C HIS A 116 9.79 3.54 -13.33
N SER A 117 9.80 3.63 -14.66
CA SER A 117 10.18 4.86 -15.38
C SER A 117 9.21 6.01 -15.10
N HIS A 118 7.91 5.74 -14.98
CA HIS A 118 6.92 6.74 -14.58
C HIS A 118 7.17 7.25 -13.16
N LEU A 119 7.39 6.36 -12.19
CA LEU A 119 7.73 6.74 -10.80
C LEU A 119 9.04 7.54 -10.74
N ALA A 120 10.08 7.11 -11.47
CA ALA A 120 11.37 7.79 -11.53
C ALA A 120 11.29 9.20 -12.16
N SER A 121 10.22 9.50 -12.90
CA SER A 121 9.98 10.84 -13.46
C SER A 121 9.38 11.82 -12.45
N LEU A 122 8.87 11.32 -11.30
CA LEU A 122 8.28 12.13 -10.26
C LEU A 122 9.34 12.70 -9.32
N TYR A 123 9.06 13.89 -8.80
CA TYR A 123 9.87 14.53 -7.77
C TYR A 123 8.97 15.31 -6.81
N ALA A 124 9.36 15.32 -5.55
CA ALA A 124 8.67 16.05 -4.48
C ALA A 124 8.86 17.56 -4.65
N SER A 125 7.76 18.30 -4.78
CA SER A 125 7.73 19.77 -4.81
C SER A 125 6.28 20.25 -4.78
N GLY A 126 6.07 21.51 -4.42
CA GLY A 126 4.71 22.07 -4.36
C GLY A 126 4.06 21.89 -3.00
N GLY A 127 2.74 22.03 -2.99
CA GLY A 127 1.90 22.21 -1.79
C GLY A 127 1.91 23.67 -1.32
N GLY A 128 1.32 23.95 -0.16
CA GLY A 128 1.40 25.29 0.43
C GLY A 128 0.62 25.47 1.72
N ASP A 129 -0.67 25.15 1.70
CA ASP A 129 -1.60 25.39 2.82
C ASP A 129 -1.79 24.18 3.75
N GLY A 130 -1.23 23.03 3.40
CA GLY A 130 -1.17 21.84 4.23
C GLY A 130 -2.00 20.70 3.66
N PRO A 131 -3.33 20.85 3.51
CA PRO A 131 -4.15 19.93 2.73
C PRO A 131 -3.75 19.95 1.24
N GLU A 132 -4.06 18.88 0.52
CA GLU A 132 -3.59 18.68 -0.86
C GLU A 132 -4.71 18.15 -1.77
N ALA A 133 -4.47 18.04 -3.09
CA ALA A 133 -5.47 17.63 -4.09
C ALA A 133 -5.79 16.11 -4.11
N VAL A 134 -5.87 15.48 -2.93
CA VAL A 134 -6.20 14.05 -2.75
C VAL A 134 -7.53 13.69 -3.44
N THR A 135 -8.55 14.55 -3.30
CA THR A 135 -9.87 14.33 -3.88
C THR A 135 -9.82 14.25 -5.40
N ALA A 136 -9.06 15.14 -6.06
CA ALA A 136 -8.87 15.12 -7.50
C ALA A 136 -8.15 13.84 -7.95
N ALA A 137 -7.14 13.40 -7.18
CA ALA A 137 -6.40 12.16 -7.47
C ALA A 137 -7.27 10.90 -7.33
N LEU A 138 -8.13 10.83 -6.32
CA LEU A 138 -9.08 9.74 -6.14
C LEU A 138 -10.15 9.74 -7.24
N ALA A 139 -10.62 10.91 -7.68
CA ALA A 139 -11.54 11.03 -8.82
C ALA A 139 -10.90 10.50 -10.11
N GLU A 140 -9.63 10.85 -10.36
CA GLU A 140 -8.86 10.34 -11.50
C GLU A 140 -8.72 8.81 -11.43
N ALA A 141 -8.32 8.27 -10.28
CA ALA A 141 -8.17 6.82 -10.07
C ALA A 141 -9.49 6.05 -10.25
N LEU A 142 -10.61 6.60 -9.77
CA LEU A 142 -11.95 6.04 -9.95
C LEU A 142 -12.34 5.86 -11.43
N ASN A 143 -11.86 6.75 -12.30
CA ASN A 143 -12.22 6.82 -13.72
C ASN A 143 -11.21 6.13 -14.65
N MET A 144 -10.18 5.46 -14.11
CA MET A 144 -9.25 4.66 -14.90
C MET A 144 -9.92 3.43 -15.57
N GLY A 145 -9.25 2.85 -16.58
CA GLY A 145 -9.71 1.68 -17.34
C GLY A 145 -9.63 0.34 -16.59
N TRP A 146 -10.37 0.20 -15.49
CA TRP A 146 -10.44 -1.00 -14.66
C TRP A 146 -10.99 -2.22 -15.41
N ARG A 147 -10.36 -3.40 -15.28
CA ARG A 147 -10.86 -4.67 -15.84
C ARG A 147 -12.11 -5.12 -15.07
N PRO A 148 -13.20 -5.51 -15.75
CA PRO A 148 -14.45 -5.92 -15.09
C PRO A 148 -14.26 -7.02 -14.03
N TYR A 149 -13.54 -8.09 -14.38
CA TYR A 149 -13.37 -9.28 -13.54
C TYR A 149 -12.11 -9.29 -12.66
N ALA A 150 -11.26 -8.26 -12.77
CA ALA A 150 -10.08 -8.14 -11.92
C ALA A 150 -10.47 -7.73 -10.49
N SER A 151 -9.69 -8.21 -9.52
CA SER A 151 -9.60 -7.59 -8.20
C SER A 151 -9.03 -6.18 -8.37
N LYS A 152 -9.64 -5.17 -7.73
CA LYS A 152 -9.31 -3.75 -7.94
C LYS A 152 -8.85 -3.13 -6.63
N MET A 153 -7.65 -2.57 -6.64
CA MET A 153 -7.06 -1.96 -5.45
C MET A 153 -6.46 -0.61 -5.78
N VAL A 154 -6.69 0.37 -4.91
CA VAL A 154 -5.96 1.63 -4.85
C VAL A 154 -5.09 1.62 -3.61
N VAL A 155 -3.82 2.02 -3.74
CA VAL A 155 -2.91 2.33 -2.64
C VAL A 155 -2.62 3.82 -2.70
N LEU A 156 -3.19 4.58 -1.77
CA LEU A 156 -2.90 6.00 -1.58
C LEU A 156 -1.73 6.15 -0.61
N ILE A 157 -0.71 6.93 -0.97
CA ILE A 157 0.47 7.21 -0.15
C ILE A 157 0.54 8.72 0.04
N ALA A 158 0.28 9.20 1.27
CA ALA A 158 0.26 10.63 1.58
C ALA A 158 0.53 10.92 3.07
N ASP A 159 0.98 12.14 3.36
CA ASP A 159 1.11 12.70 4.71
C ASP A 159 0.18 13.88 4.98
N ALA A 160 -0.69 14.23 4.03
CA ALA A 160 -1.64 15.34 4.13
C ALA A 160 -3.09 14.91 3.80
N PRO A 161 -4.11 15.58 4.38
CA PRO A 161 -5.51 15.35 4.07
C PRO A 161 -5.95 16.01 2.76
N PRO A 162 -7.14 15.65 2.22
CA PRO A 162 -7.80 16.49 1.21
C PRO A 162 -8.26 17.83 1.78
N HIS A 163 -8.43 18.80 0.88
CA HIS A 163 -9.18 20.02 1.15
C HIS A 163 -10.62 19.77 1.59
N GLY A 164 -11.15 20.69 2.41
CA GLY A 164 -12.55 20.75 2.83
C GLY A 164 -12.92 19.95 4.07
N ILE A 165 -11.94 19.31 4.73
CA ILE A 165 -12.20 18.56 5.98
C ILE A 165 -12.13 19.44 7.23
N GLY A 166 -11.90 20.75 7.07
CA GLY A 166 -11.85 21.74 8.15
C GLY A 166 -10.49 21.87 8.84
N GLU A 167 -9.40 21.56 8.15
CA GLU A 167 -8.05 21.80 8.67
C GLU A 167 -7.75 23.29 8.78
N TYR A 168 -6.94 23.64 9.78
CA TYR A 168 -6.50 25.02 9.93
C TYR A 168 -5.52 25.39 8.80
N GLY A 169 -5.82 26.50 8.12
CA GLY A 169 -4.95 27.04 7.07
C GLY A 169 -5.34 26.61 5.65
N ASP A 170 -6.32 25.72 5.49
CA ASP A 170 -6.81 25.24 4.19
C ASP A 170 -7.26 26.38 3.27
N GLY A 171 -6.62 26.51 2.11
CA GLY A 171 -6.95 27.50 1.09
C GLY A 171 -8.22 27.14 0.30
N PHE A 172 -8.73 25.93 0.45
CA PHE A 172 -9.93 25.41 -0.21
C PHE A 172 -10.90 24.81 0.80
N ASP A 173 -11.27 25.61 1.80
CA ASP A 173 -12.11 25.20 2.94
C ASP A 173 -13.51 24.66 2.56
N GLU A 174 -14.02 25.00 1.36
CA GLU A 174 -15.28 24.48 0.81
C GLU A 174 -15.14 23.13 0.08
N GLY A 175 -13.94 22.54 0.09
CA GLY A 175 -13.63 21.27 -0.57
C GLY A 175 -12.89 21.43 -1.88
N SER A 176 -12.77 20.32 -2.61
CA SER A 176 -12.01 20.28 -3.87
C SER A 176 -12.60 21.26 -4.90
N PRO A 177 -11.78 22.14 -5.50
CA PRO A 177 -12.21 23.06 -6.55
C PRO A 177 -12.87 22.40 -7.75
N ASP A 178 -12.60 21.13 -7.99
CA ASP A 178 -13.17 20.35 -9.10
C ASP A 178 -14.64 19.94 -8.84
N GLY A 179 -15.21 20.28 -7.68
CA GLY A 179 -16.60 19.98 -7.31
C GLY A 179 -16.83 18.52 -6.90
N ASN A 180 -15.77 17.73 -6.77
CA ASN A 180 -15.84 16.36 -6.32
C ASN A 180 -15.84 16.27 -4.79
N ASP A 181 -16.62 15.33 -4.25
CA ASP A 181 -16.63 15.01 -2.82
C ASP A 181 -15.93 13.65 -2.57
N PRO A 182 -14.93 13.58 -1.68
CA PRO A 182 -14.17 12.35 -1.48
C PRO A 182 -14.96 11.24 -0.77
N LEU A 183 -15.98 11.56 0.04
CA LEU A 183 -16.85 10.53 0.62
C LEU A 183 -17.73 9.90 -0.46
N GLN A 184 -18.22 10.71 -1.40
CA GLN A 184 -18.94 10.19 -2.57
C GLN A 184 -18.04 9.35 -3.47
N ILE A 185 -16.81 9.79 -3.73
CA ILE A 185 -15.83 9.00 -4.50
C ILE A 185 -15.57 7.66 -3.82
N ALA A 186 -15.36 7.63 -2.50
CA ALA A 186 -15.13 6.39 -1.77
C ALA A 186 -16.30 5.41 -1.88
N ARG A 187 -17.55 5.89 -1.83
CA ARG A 187 -18.74 5.06 -2.05
C ARG A 187 -18.84 4.56 -3.49
N GLN A 188 -18.49 5.40 -4.46
CA GLN A 188 -18.42 4.99 -5.87
C GLN A 188 -17.35 3.92 -6.08
N MET A 189 -16.16 4.08 -5.47
CA MET A 189 -15.11 3.05 -5.46
C MET A 189 -15.63 1.74 -4.86
N ALA A 190 -16.25 1.78 -3.69
CA ALA A 190 -16.83 0.61 -3.03
C ALA A 190 -17.86 -0.12 -3.92
N SER A 191 -18.79 0.63 -4.53
CA SER A 191 -19.80 0.09 -5.47
C SER A 191 -19.20 -0.53 -6.73
N ARG A 192 -18.02 -0.06 -7.16
CA ARG A 192 -17.25 -0.62 -8.29
C ARG A 192 -16.31 -1.75 -7.87
N GLY A 193 -16.32 -2.12 -6.58
CA GLY A 193 -15.44 -3.14 -6.02
C GLY A 193 -13.97 -2.72 -5.98
N ILE A 194 -13.69 -1.42 -5.92
CA ILE A 194 -12.35 -0.84 -5.76
C ILE A 194 -12.09 -0.64 -4.27
N THR A 195 -11.12 -1.37 -3.74
CA THR A 195 -10.71 -1.29 -2.33
C THR A 195 -9.59 -0.25 -2.16
N LEU A 196 -9.75 0.71 -1.25
CA LEU A 196 -8.73 1.73 -0.96
C LEU A 196 -7.90 1.34 0.26
N PHE A 197 -6.60 1.18 0.06
CA PHE A 197 -5.60 1.08 1.13
C PHE A 197 -4.90 2.42 1.25
N PHE A 198 -4.78 2.92 2.47
CA PHE A 198 -4.11 4.17 2.74
C PHE A 198 -2.83 3.95 3.52
N VAL A 199 -1.70 4.24 2.90
CA VAL A 199 -0.40 4.32 3.55
C VAL A 199 -0.27 5.70 4.16
N ALA A 200 -0.43 5.78 5.47
CA ALA A 200 -0.32 7.00 6.23
C ALA A 200 1.14 7.28 6.56
N CYS A 201 1.69 8.32 5.95
CA CYS A 201 3.08 8.74 6.14
C CYS A 201 3.20 9.55 7.45
N GLU A 202 3.68 8.89 8.50
CA GLU A 202 3.72 9.45 9.86
C GLU A 202 5.15 9.90 10.23
N PRO A 203 5.31 10.92 11.11
CA PRO A 203 4.31 11.53 11.98
C PRO A 203 3.53 12.72 11.38
N ALA A 204 3.77 13.06 10.11
CA ALA A 204 3.27 14.29 9.51
C ALA A 204 1.73 14.30 9.41
N LEU A 205 1.12 13.19 9.00
CA LEU A 205 -0.34 13.08 8.91
C LEU A 205 -1.05 13.36 10.24
N SER A 206 -0.55 12.84 11.36
CA SER A 206 -1.16 13.07 12.68
C SER A 206 -0.95 14.49 13.22
N GLY A 207 -0.23 15.36 12.50
CA GLY A 207 -0.17 16.79 12.78
C GLY A 207 -1.50 17.51 12.47
N TYR A 208 -2.33 16.92 11.62
CA TYR A 208 -3.62 17.45 11.20
C TYR A 208 -4.74 17.07 12.17
N ALA A 209 -5.74 17.95 12.30
CA ALA A 209 -6.80 17.84 13.29
C ALA A 209 -7.77 16.68 13.01
N TYR A 210 -8.02 16.36 11.74
CA TYR A 210 -9.07 15.43 11.29
C TYR A 210 -8.57 14.39 10.29
N ALA A 211 -7.36 14.53 9.73
CA ALA A 211 -6.84 13.68 8.65
C ALA A 211 -6.90 12.17 8.94
N THR A 212 -6.39 11.72 10.09
CA THR A 212 -6.42 10.30 10.49
C THR A 212 -7.84 9.73 10.51
N ASP A 213 -8.78 10.48 11.09
CA ASP A 213 -10.17 10.04 11.25
C ASP A 213 -10.89 9.99 9.89
N PHE A 214 -10.59 10.97 9.03
CA PHE A 214 -11.09 11.03 7.67
C PHE A 214 -10.62 9.82 6.84
N PHE A 215 -9.32 9.55 6.81
CA PHE A 215 -8.81 8.42 6.03
C PHE A 215 -9.25 7.07 6.59
N GLN A 216 -9.36 6.93 7.91
CA GLN A 216 -9.94 5.74 8.53
C GLN A 216 -11.38 5.51 8.08
N ALA A 217 -12.19 6.57 7.91
CA ALA A 217 -13.54 6.44 7.36
C ALA A 217 -13.53 6.02 5.88
N LEU A 218 -12.65 6.59 5.05
CA LEU A 218 -12.54 6.24 3.62
C LEU A 218 -12.17 4.76 3.39
N VAL A 219 -11.17 4.26 4.13
CA VAL A 219 -10.77 2.85 4.03
C VAL A 219 -11.87 1.94 4.56
N ASN A 220 -12.62 2.36 5.59
CA ASN A 220 -13.78 1.61 6.08
C ASN A 220 -14.89 1.53 5.01
N ILE A 221 -15.23 2.63 4.33
CA ILE A 221 -16.25 2.64 3.25
C ILE A 221 -15.89 1.62 2.16
N THR A 222 -14.63 1.61 1.74
CA THR A 222 -14.13 0.73 0.66
C THR A 222 -13.71 -0.66 1.15
N SER A 223 -13.79 -0.91 2.47
CA SER A 223 -13.32 -2.13 3.14
C SER A 223 -11.83 -2.44 2.92
N GLY A 224 -11.00 -1.41 2.82
CA GLY A 224 -9.54 -1.50 2.83
C GLY A 224 -8.95 -1.33 4.22
N LEU A 225 -7.71 -0.87 4.29
CA LEU A 225 -6.97 -0.67 5.54
C LEU A 225 -6.17 0.63 5.51
N MET A 226 -6.04 1.24 6.69
CA MET A 226 -5.08 2.31 6.96
C MET A 226 -3.80 1.69 7.54
N LEU A 227 -2.66 2.03 6.98
CA LEU A 227 -1.35 1.47 7.27
C LEU A 227 -0.42 2.61 7.73
N PRO A 228 -0.34 2.90 9.03
CA PRO A 228 0.54 3.94 9.52
C PRO A 228 2.00 3.50 9.38
N LEU A 229 2.78 4.22 8.57
CA LEU A 229 4.20 3.96 8.37
C LEU A 229 5.04 5.09 8.93
N THR A 230 5.96 4.74 9.81
CA THR A 230 6.92 5.67 10.43
C THR A 230 8.20 5.84 9.61
N THR A 231 8.43 4.95 8.62
CA THR A 231 9.53 5.03 7.65
C THR A 231 9.10 4.47 6.31
N ALA A 232 9.67 5.03 5.24
CA ALA A 232 9.43 4.58 3.86
C ALA A 232 10.00 3.18 3.57
N ASP A 233 10.89 2.64 4.42
CA ASP A 233 11.46 1.30 4.25
C ASP A 233 10.41 0.19 4.47
N LEU A 234 9.34 0.47 5.21
CA LEU A 234 8.25 -0.48 5.47
C LEU A 234 7.22 -0.55 4.34
N LEU A 235 7.32 0.36 3.35
CA LEU A 235 6.34 0.56 2.29
C LEU A 235 6.12 -0.72 1.47
N THR A 236 7.21 -1.39 1.07
CA THR A 236 7.18 -2.65 0.30
C THR A 236 6.38 -3.73 1.02
N HIS A 237 6.70 -3.98 2.29
CA HIS A 237 6.06 -5.03 3.09
C HIS A 237 4.57 -4.73 3.31
N ALA A 238 4.23 -3.47 3.58
CA ALA A 238 2.85 -3.04 3.78
C ALA A 238 2.00 -3.23 2.51
N ILE A 239 2.52 -2.83 1.34
CA ILE A 239 1.83 -2.98 0.06
C ILE A 239 1.65 -4.46 -0.29
N VAL A 240 2.74 -5.24 -0.27
CA VAL A 240 2.68 -6.66 -0.64
C VAL A 240 1.71 -7.41 0.27
N GLY A 241 1.81 -7.21 1.58
CA GLY A 241 0.90 -7.82 2.54
C GLY A 241 -0.57 -7.47 2.24
N SER A 242 -0.84 -6.19 1.97
CA SER A 242 -2.20 -5.68 1.73
C SER A 242 -2.80 -6.25 0.45
N VAL A 243 -1.99 -6.35 -0.60
CA VAL A 243 -2.38 -6.99 -1.86
C VAL A 243 -2.74 -8.45 -1.63
N LEU A 244 -1.88 -9.20 -0.93
CA LEU A 244 -2.11 -10.63 -0.71
C LEU A 244 -3.34 -10.90 0.17
N GLU A 245 -3.53 -10.12 1.22
CA GLU A 245 -4.74 -10.17 2.03
C GLU A 245 -5.98 -9.86 1.19
N ASN A 246 -5.96 -8.79 0.39
CA ASN A 246 -7.11 -8.44 -0.45
C ASN A 246 -7.41 -9.51 -1.50
N LEU A 247 -6.41 -10.14 -2.11
CA LEU A 247 -6.63 -11.25 -3.05
C LEU A 247 -7.30 -12.45 -2.37
N ASP A 248 -6.96 -12.73 -1.11
CA ASP A 248 -7.61 -13.78 -0.32
C ASP A 248 -9.04 -13.41 0.03
N MET A 249 -9.29 -12.15 0.38
CA MET A 249 -10.64 -11.63 0.66
C MET A 249 -11.53 -11.64 -0.57
N GLU A 250 -11.00 -11.25 -1.73
CA GLU A 250 -11.72 -11.26 -3.01
C GLU A 250 -12.14 -12.66 -3.45
N ARG A 251 -11.39 -13.71 -3.06
CA ARG A 251 -11.84 -15.09 -3.27
C ARG A 251 -13.11 -15.36 -2.46
N LEU A 252 -13.11 -14.99 -1.18
CA LEU A 252 -14.24 -15.22 -0.28
C LEU A 252 -15.46 -14.40 -0.67
N VAL A 253 -15.29 -13.12 -1.04
CA VAL A 253 -16.40 -12.29 -1.53
C VAL A 253 -17.05 -12.89 -2.78
N ARG A 254 -16.27 -13.46 -3.72
CA ARG A 254 -16.85 -14.14 -4.89
C ARG A 254 -17.63 -15.40 -4.50
N GLU A 255 -17.22 -16.09 -3.44
CA GLU A 255 -17.82 -17.34 -3.01
C GLU A 255 -19.09 -17.13 -2.18
N VAL A 256 -19.07 -16.22 -1.21
CA VAL A 256 -20.18 -16.02 -0.26
C VAL A 256 -20.97 -14.74 -0.47
N GLY A 257 -20.50 -13.84 -1.35
CA GLY A 257 -20.99 -12.47 -1.40
C GLY A 257 -22.45 -12.34 -1.79
N GLU A 258 -22.95 -13.17 -2.72
CA GLU A 258 -24.37 -13.16 -3.10
C GLU A 258 -25.26 -13.46 -1.89
N ALA A 259 -24.99 -14.56 -1.19
CA ALA A 259 -25.74 -14.97 0.00
C ALA A 259 -25.65 -13.94 1.14
N VAL A 260 -24.48 -13.35 1.34
CA VAL A 260 -24.26 -12.31 2.36
C VAL A 260 -25.03 -11.03 2.01
N SER A 261 -24.98 -10.62 0.75
CA SER A 261 -25.69 -9.42 0.28
C SER A 261 -27.21 -9.57 0.33
N GLN A 262 -27.75 -10.75 0.02
CA GLN A 262 -29.18 -11.03 0.10
C GLN A 262 -29.70 -10.88 1.54
N ARG A 263 -28.89 -11.23 2.54
CA ARG A 263 -29.25 -11.04 3.95
C ARG A 263 -29.23 -9.58 4.35
N ILE A 264 -28.19 -8.86 3.95
CA ILE A 264 -28.03 -7.44 4.33
C ILE A 264 -29.08 -6.58 3.62
N LEU A 265 -29.18 -6.66 2.30
CA LEU A 265 -30.06 -5.80 1.50
C LEU A 265 -31.46 -6.35 1.32
N GLY A 266 -31.59 -7.67 1.16
CA GLY A 266 -32.88 -8.33 0.94
C GLY A 266 -33.67 -8.53 2.24
N ASN A 267 -33.02 -9.01 3.30
CA ASN A 267 -33.65 -9.24 4.60
C ASN A 267 -33.51 -8.05 5.56
N ASN A 268 -32.78 -6.99 5.17
CA ASN A 268 -32.50 -5.81 5.99
C ASN A 268 -31.82 -6.16 7.34
N GLU A 269 -30.94 -7.15 7.34
CA GLU A 269 -30.15 -7.55 8.51
C GLU A 269 -28.95 -6.61 8.71
N SER A 270 -28.54 -6.41 9.97
CA SER A 270 -27.36 -5.61 10.30
C SER A 270 -26.08 -6.23 9.73
N VAL A 271 -25.22 -5.41 9.13
CA VAL A 271 -23.90 -5.84 8.61
C VAL A 271 -23.07 -6.51 9.71
N ASP A 272 -23.10 -5.99 10.93
CA ASP A 272 -22.33 -6.55 12.06
C ASP A 272 -22.82 -7.94 12.48
N ASP A 273 -24.14 -8.17 12.46
CA ASP A 273 -24.70 -9.46 12.82
C ASP A 273 -24.41 -10.51 11.75
N VAL A 274 -24.59 -10.13 10.48
CA VAL A 274 -24.22 -10.98 9.34
C VAL A 274 -22.72 -11.28 9.34
N ALA A 275 -21.87 -10.30 9.67
CA ALA A 275 -20.42 -10.49 9.77
C ALA A 275 -20.03 -11.46 10.90
N ARG A 276 -20.69 -11.39 12.06
CA ARG A 276 -20.43 -12.31 13.19
C ARG A 276 -20.77 -13.75 12.82
N GLU A 277 -21.92 -13.98 12.21
CA GLU A 277 -22.30 -15.33 11.77
C GLU A 277 -21.42 -15.82 10.60
N LEU A 278 -21.08 -14.94 9.65
CA LEU A 278 -20.15 -15.28 8.57
C LEU A 278 -18.79 -15.70 9.15
N HIS A 279 -18.28 -14.97 10.14
CA HIS A 279 -17.03 -15.30 10.82
C HIS A 279 -17.09 -16.70 11.45
N GLU A 280 -18.15 -17.01 12.21
CA GLU A 280 -18.35 -18.34 12.80
C GLU A 280 -18.39 -19.45 11.74
N ARG A 281 -19.11 -19.23 10.64
CA ARG A 281 -19.20 -20.19 9.53
C ARG A 281 -17.84 -20.42 8.85
N LEU A 282 -17.06 -19.36 8.64
CA LEU A 282 -15.74 -19.47 8.03
C LEU A 282 -14.72 -20.10 8.98
N LEU A 283 -14.84 -19.88 10.29
CA LEU A 283 -14.05 -20.62 11.30
C LEU A 283 -14.37 -22.11 11.27
N LEU A 284 -15.65 -22.50 11.19
CA LEU A 284 -16.06 -23.91 11.08
C LEU A 284 -15.56 -24.59 9.79
N ARG A 285 -15.36 -23.81 8.73
CA ARG A 285 -14.73 -24.27 7.47
C ARG A 285 -13.21 -24.37 7.54
N ASN A 286 -12.59 -24.00 8.67
CA ASN A 286 -11.14 -23.83 8.81
C ASN A 286 -10.55 -22.90 7.74
N GLU A 287 -11.26 -21.82 7.40
CA GLU A 287 -10.79 -20.86 6.42
C GLU A 287 -9.61 -20.05 6.98
N SER A 288 -8.48 -20.06 6.27
CA SER A 288 -7.31 -19.24 6.58
C SER A 288 -7.16 -18.10 5.58
N THR A 289 -6.71 -16.96 6.09
CA THR A 289 -6.40 -15.78 5.28
C THR A 289 -5.08 -15.18 5.75
N LYS A 290 -4.39 -14.52 4.82
CA LYS A 290 -3.28 -13.64 5.20
C LYS A 290 -3.83 -12.38 5.85
N LYS A 291 -3.08 -11.88 6.85
CA LYS A 291 -3.36 -10.64 7.55
C LYS A 291 -2.09 -9.82 7.64
N VAL A 292 -2.16 -8.58 7.19
CA VAL A 292 -1.12 -7.59 7.49
C VAL A 292 -1.26 -7.16 8.94
N VAL A 293 -0.20 -7.34 9.71
CA VAL A 293 -0.10 -6.90 11.10
C VAL A 293 0.93 -5.79 11.14
N ILE A 294 0.43 -4.58 11.37
CA ILE A 294 1.25 -3.40 11.64
C ILE A 294 0.92 -2.95 13.05
N GLU A 295 1.95 -2.67 13.84
CA GLU A 295 1.76 -2.07 15.15
C GLU A 295 1.04 -0.72 15.01
N SER A 296 -0.13 -0.60 15.66
CA SER A 296 -0.84 0.66 15.72
C SER A 296 -0.05 1.66 16.54
N ILE A 297 0.28 2.79 15.90
CA ILE A 297 0.87 3.94 16.59
C ILE A 297 -0.19 4.91 17.10
N TYR A 298 -1.47 4.70 16.79
CA TYR A 298 -2.57 5.56 17.21
C TYR A 298 -3.16 5.09 18.53
N ARG A 299 -3.44 6.04 19.43
CA ARG A 299 -4.20 5.76 20.64
C ARG A 299 -5.70 5.68 20.31
N ASP A 300 -6.41 4.87 21.08
CA ASP A 300 -7.88 4.90 21.06
C ASP A 300 -8.41 6.20 21.66
N CYS A 301 -9.37 6.81 20.97
CA CYS A 301 -9.97 8.08 21.37
C CYS A 301 -11.44 8.10 20.92
N GLU A 302 -12.34 8.49 21.83
CA GLU A 302 -13.78 8.52 21.55
C GLU A 302 -14.15 9.62 20.55
N GLU A 303 -13.44 10.75 20.55
CA GLU A 303 -13.58 11.80 19.55
C GLU A 303 -13.16 11.33 18.15
N ALA A 304 -12.08 10.55 18.05
CA ALA A 304 -11.64 9.96 16.78
C ALA A 304 -12.70 8.97 16.26
N LYS A 305 -13.20 8.06 17.12
CA LYS A 305 -14.29 7.13 16.76
C LYS A 305 -15.56 7.88 16.35
N HIS A 306 -15.92 8.95 17.06
CA HIS A 306 -17.03 9.82 16.72
C HIS A 306 -16.86 10.42 15.33
N ASN A 307 -15.69 10.99 15.03
CA ASN A 307 -15.41 11.59 13.71
C ASN A 307 -15.48 10.56 12.59
N VAL A 308 -14.89 9.38 12.77
CA VAL A 308 -15.00 8.27 11.80
C VAL A 308 -16.46 7.93 11.54
N ASN A 309 -17.27 7.81 12.58
CA ASN A 309 -18.71 7.53 12.45
C ASN A 309 -19.47 8.67 11.75
N VAL A 310 -19.12 9.93 12.01
CA VAL A 310 -19.69 11.08 11.30
C VAL A 310 -19.41 10.97 9.81
N TYR A 311 -18.16 10.75 9.41
CA TYR A 311 -17.79 10.62 8.00
C TYR A 311 -18.46 9.43 7.30
N LEU A 312 -18.54 8.28 7.99
CA LEU A 312 -19.19 7.07 7.45
C LEU A 312 -20.66 7.33 7.08
N ASN A 313 -21.38 8.03 7.94
CA ASN A 313 -22.83 8.21 7.84
C ASN A 313 -23.26 9.50 7.11
N SER A 314 -22.34 10.45 6.87
CA SER A 314 -22.65 11.71 6.20
C SER A 314 -22.59 11.57 4.67
N ALA A 315 -23.55 12.15 3.96
CA ALA A 315 -23.61 12.06 2.49
C ALA A 315 -22.45 12.80 1.80
N SER A 316 -22.00 13.89 2.39
CA SER A 316 -20.91 14.75 1.89
C SER A 316 -20.02 15.27 3.03
N LEU A 317 -18.87 15.86 2.68
CA LEU A 317 -18.02 16.59 3.62
C LEU A 317 -18.74 17.79 4.24
N ALA A 318 -19.56 18.50 3.45
CA ALA A 318 -20.35 19.63 3.93
C ALA A 318 -21.31 19.22 5.07
N ASP A 319 -21.89 18.02 4.99
CA ASP A 319 -22.76 17.48 6.05
C ASP A 319 -21.96 16.97 7.26
N ALA A 320 -20.77 16.40 7.02
CA ALA A 320 -19.92 15.84 8.07
C ALA A 320 -19.29 16.93 8.95
N ARG A 321 -18.75 17.98 8.30
CA ARG A 321 -17.85 18.96 8.90
C ARG A 321 -18.41 19.65 10.16
N PRO A 322 -19.68 20.08 10.23
CA PRO A 322 -20.23 20.72 11.44
C PRO A 322 -20.26 19.83 12.68
N HIS A 323 -20.15 18.50 12.51
CA HIS A 323 -20.31 17.52 13.58
C HIS A 323 -18.97 16.96 14.09
N LEU A 324 -17.85 17.39 13.51
CA LEU A 324 -16.51 16.93 13.86
C LEU A 324 -16.04 17.50 15.19
N LYS A 325 -15.25 16.70 15.91
CA LYS A 325 -14.67 17.04 17.21
C LYS A 325 -13.15 17.02 17.11
N ARG A 326 -12.48 18.03 17.65
CA ARG A 326 -11.02 18.02 17.73
C ARG A 326 -10.56 16.95 18.73
N VAL A 327 -9.57 16.15 18.35
CA VAL A 327 -8.93 15.18 19.24
C VAL A 327 -7.96 15.91 20.18
N PRO A 328 -8.10 15.81 21.51
CA PRO A 328 -7.30 16.57 22.45
C PRO A 328 -5.88 15.99 22.63
N GLY A 329 -4.84 16.74 22.29
CA GLY A 329 -3.44 16.32 22.46
C GLY A 329 -2.94 15.34 21.39
N THR A 330 -1.86 14.62 21.68
CA THR A 330 -1.16 13.75 20.71
C THR A 330 -1.95 12.53 20.28
N ARG A 331 -2.15 12.31 18.97
CA ARG A 331 -2.82 11.10 18.46
C ARG A 331 -2.05 9.80 18.69
N PHE A 332 -0.77 9.88 19.04
CA PHE A 332 0.08 8.71 19.18
C PHE A 332 -0.05 8.00 20.53
N THR A 333 0.25 6.70 20.53
CA THR A 333 0.42 5.90 21.75
C THR A 333 1.65 6.35 22.55
N ASP A 334 1.61 6.14 23.86
CA ASP A 334 2.77 6.41 24.72
C ASP A 334 3.98 5.59 24.27
N LYS A 335 3.79 4.32 23.89
CA LYS A 335 4.88 3.46 23.40
C LYS A 335 5.62 4.11 22.22
N TYR A 336 4.88 4.58 21.20
CA TYR A 336 5.48 5.26 20.04
C TYR A 336 6.24 6.53 20.46
N LEU A 337 5.66 7.36 21.33
CA LEU A 337 6.29 8.58 21.80
C LEU A 337 7.60 8.30 22.54
N HIS A 338 7.62 7.28 23.40
CA HIS A 338 8.82 6.86 24.12
C HIS A 338 9.90 6.33 23.16
N ALA A 339 9.54 5.46 22.21
CA ALA A 339 10.46 4.93 21.20
C ALA A 339 11.07 6.04 20.32
N ARG A 340 10.27 7.04 19.96
CA ARG A 340 10.75 8.22 19.21
C ARG A 340 11.71 9.07 20.05
N MET A 341 11.40 9.31 21.32
CA MET A 341 12.26 10.09 22.22
C MET A 341 13.59 9.38 22.51
N SER A 342 13.59 8.06 22.72
CA SER A 342 14.81 7.28 22.95
C SER A 342 15.72 7.29 21.72
N SER A 343 15.14 7.12 20.53
CA SER A 343 15.86 7.20 19.24
C SER A 343 16.52 8.56 19.04
N GLN A 344 15.83 9.66 19.37
CA GLN A 344 16.41 11.01 19.32
C GLN A 344 17.52 11.19 20.36
N ARG A 345 17.35 10.72 21.60
CA ARG A 345 18.38 10.85 22.65
C ARG A 345 19.65 10.06 22.34
N SER A 346 19.53 8.90 21.70
CA SER A 346 20.68 8.09 21.27
C SER A 346 21.53 8.83 20.22
N SER A 347 20.93 9.74 19.43
CA SER A 347 21.68 10.60 18.50
C SER A 347 22.42 11.78 19.15
N TYR A 348 22.14 12.08 20.43
CA TYR A 348 22.72 13.19 21.19
C TYR A 348 23.62 12.75 22.36
N SER A 349 24.08 11.49 22.41
CA SER A 349 25.09 11.10 23.40
C SER A 349 26.44 11.77 23.09
N TYR A 350 26.60 12.99 23.60
CA TYR A 350 27.86 13.71 23.70
C TYR A 350 28.83 12.85 24.52
N SER A 351 29.87 12.32 23.87
CA SER A 351 30.98 11.67 24.55
C SER A 351 31.66 12.71 25.45
N PRO A 352 31.62 12.59 26.79
CA PRO A 352 32.37 13.51 27.62
C PRO A 352 33.85 13.16 27.47
N TYR A 353 34.59 14.12 26.90
CA TYR A 353 36.04 14.27 26.98
C TYR A 353 36.77 13.14 27.73
N ALA A 354 37.35 12.20 26.99
CA ALA A 354 38.45 11.40 27.50
C ALA A 354 39.62 12.35 27.75
N SER A 355 39.94 12.57 29.03
CA SER A 355 41.12 13.29 29.48
C SER A 355 42.37 12.62 28.92
N ARG A 356 43.03 13.31 27.98
CA ARG A 356 44.35 12.96 27.46
C ARG A 356 45.35 12.85 28.60
N THR A 357 45.76 11.64 28.93
CA THR A 357 46.97 11.38 29.71
C THR A 357 48.20 11.75 28.89
N SER A 358 49.08 12.53 29.51
CA SER A 358 50.33 13.06 29.00
C SER A 358 51.27 11.99 28.41
N ALA A 359 51.74 12.22 27.18
CA ALA A 359 52.92 11.55 26.63
C ALA A 359 54.19 12.40 26.90
N PRO A 360 55.33 11.79 27.24
CA PRO A 360 56.55 12.53 27.59
C PRO A 360 57.30 13.07 26.36
N SER A 361 57.97 14.19 26.57
CA SER A 361 58.77 14.97 25.63
C SER A 361 60.09 14.31 25.23
N VAL A 362 60.39 14.26 23.93
CA VAL A 362 61.76 14.10 23.40
C VAL A 362 61.98 15.08 22.23
N THR A 363 63.15 15.71 22.25
CA THR A 363 63.66 16.85 21.49
C THR A 363 64.11 16.53 20.04
N PRO A 364 64.35 17.55 19.17
CA PRO A 364 64.46 17.35 17.73
C PRO A 364 65.88 17.38 17.10
N ALA A 365 65.96 16.65 15.97
CA ALA A 365 66.70 16.88 14.71
C ALA A 365 68.22 16.61 14.57
N GLY A 366 68.55 15.84 13.53
CA GLY A 366 69.81 15.84 12.76
C GLY A 366 69.73 14.94 11.52
N PRO A 367 70.31 15.27 10.35
CA PRO A 367 69.81 14.82 9.04
C PRO A 367 70.71 13.81 8.29
N THR A 368 70.12 13.20 7.24
CA THR A 368 70.69 12.89 5.89
C THR A 368 70.62 11.44 5.37
N LYS A 369 70.32 11.38 4.05
CA LYS A 369 70.59 10.38 2.99
C LYS A 369 69.52 9.33 2.62
N SER A 370 68.92 9.55 1.46
CA SER A 370 68.33 8.55 0.53
C SER A 370 69.43 7.97 -0.40
N PRO A 371 69.15 7.05 -1.36
CA PRO A 371 68.04 6.09 -1.53
C PRO A 371 68.54 4.66 -1.95
N LYS A 372 67.63 3.66 -2.07
CA LYS A 372 67.67 2.62 -3.14
C LYS A 372 66.41 1.72 -3.18
N LEU A 373 66.02 1.37 -4.40
CA LEU A 373 64.88 0.56 -4.85
C LEU A 373 65.16 -0.96 -4.81
N SER A 374 64.09 -1.76 -4.73
CA SER A 374 63.85 -3.16 -5.22
C SER A 374 63.01 -3.93 -4.19
N ALA A 375 62.20 -4.96 -4.47
CA ALA A 375 61.51 -5.54 -5.63
C ALA A 375 60.48 -6.54 -5.03
N SER A 376 59.32 -6.73 -5.66
CA SER A 376 58.23 -7.61 -5.18
C SER A 376 58.54 -9.12 -5.36
N PRO A 377 58.04 -10.02 -4.49
CA PRO A 377 58.12 -11.47 -4.70
C PRO A 377 56.82 -12.11 -5.28
N PRO A 378 56.91 -13.31 -5.92
CA PRO A 378 55.93 -13.78 -6.92
C PRO A 378 54.92 -14.83 -6.42
N ARG A 379 53.82 -15.00 -7.18
CA ARG A 379 52.75 -16.01 -7.02
C ARG A 379 53.22 -17.41 -7.40
N LYS A 380 52.80 -18.43 -6.64
CA LYS A 380 52.91 -19.85 -6.99
C LYS A 380 51.56 -20.39 -7.47
N VAL A 381 51.58 -21.04 -8.62
CA VAL A 381 50.54 -21.92 -9.17
C VAL A 381 51.00 -23.36 -8.94
N VAL A 382 50.11 -24.24 -8.49
CA VAL A 382 50.31 -25.69 -8.54
C VAL A 382 49.03 -26.32 -9.10
N THR A 383 49.15 -26.84 -10.31
CA THR A 383 48.32 -27.88 -10.89
C THR A 383 48.94 -29.23 -10.54
N ASP A 384 48.16 -30.22 -10.11
CA ASP A 384 48.20 -31.55 -10.74
C ASP A 384 47.08 -32.49 -10.27
N PHE A 385 46.69 -33.34 -11.22
CA PHE A 385 45.66 -34.37 -11.21
C PHE A 385 46.09 -35.64 -10.46
N ALA A 386 45.11 -36.38 -9.91
CA ALA A 386 45.12 -37.83 -9.93
C ALA A 386 43.69 -38.40 -9.87
N ALA A 387 43.42 -39.37 -10.75
CA ALA A 387 42.21 -40.16 -10.88
C ALA A 387 42.29 -41.49 -10.10
N PHE A 388 41.25 -42.33 -10.26
CA PHE A 388 41.00 -43.68 -9.69
C PHE A 388 40.27 -43.66 -8.34
N GLY A 389 39.20 -44.43 -8.10
CA GLY A 389 38.52 -45.46 -8.90
C GLY A 389 37.37 -46.03 -8.05
N ALA A 390 36.30 -46.49 -8.71
CA ALA A 390 35.22 -47.23 -8.07
C ALA A 390 35.61 -48.70 -7.79
N PRO A 391 34.99 -49.36 -6.81
CA PRO A 391 33.99 -50.41 -7.13
C PRO A 391 32.72 -50.27 -6.26
N LYS A 392 31.50 -50.48 -6.75
CA LYS A 392 30.76 -51.74 -7.09
C LYS A 392 30.49 -52.70 -5.91
N ASN A 393 29.18 -52.81 -5.63
CA ASN A 393 28.43 -53.93 -5.02
C ASN A 393 28.04 -53.81 -3.54
N ALA A 394 26.77 -53.46 -3.27
CA ALA A 394 25.86 -54.30 -2.47
C ALA A 394 24.43 -53.72 -2.53
N SER A 395 23.47 -54.59 -2.79
CA SER A 395 22.03 -54.33 -2.79
C SER A 395 21.37 -55.32 -1.83
N VAL A 396 20.12 -55.02 -1.46
CA VAL A 396 19.03 -55.94 -1.04
C VAL A 396 18.67 -56.02 0.45
N PHE A 397 17.50 -55.42 0.76
CA PHE A 397 16.36 -55.81 1.63
C PHE A 397 16.54 -56.38 3.05
N GLY A 398 15.73 -55.84 3.98
CA GLY A 398 15.23 -56.55 5.17
C GLY A 398 14.62 -55.67 6.28
N THR A 399 13.29 -55.52 6.29
CA THR A 399 12.31 -55.57 7.44
C THR A 399 12.82 -55.40 8.89
N ALA A 400 12.15 -54.76 9.87
CA ALA A 400 10.82 -54.16 10.04
C ALA A 400 10.70 -53.50 11.46
N VAL A 401 9.58 -52.77 11.70
CA VAL A 401 8.90 -52.37 12.99
C VAL A 401 9.70 -51.53 14.02
N ALA A 402 9.19 -50.54 14.78
CA ALA A 402 7.84 -50.12 15.17
C ALA A 402 7.82 -48.66 15.71
N THR A 403 6.64 -48.03 15.61
CA THR A 403 5.97 -47.03 16.50
C THR A 403 6.73 -45.88 17.18
N THR A 404 6.26 -44.63 16.97
CA THR A 404 5.80 -43.59 17.96
C THR A 404 5.63 -42.22 17.24
N PRO A 405 5.20 -41.09 17.86
CA PRO A 405 3.94 -40.40 17.56
C PRO A 405 4.15 -38.99 16.95
N PHE A 406 3.05 -38.32 16.58
CA PHE A 406 2.88 -36.86 16.43
C PHE A 406 4.13 -35.95 16.29
N SER A 407 4.24 -35.24 15.14
CA SER A 407 4.46 -33.79 15.16
C SER A 407 4.14 -33.10 13.84
N LEU A 408 3.44 -31.97 14.00
CA LEU A 408 3.13 -30.91 13.05
C LEU A 408 4.32 -30.55 12.15
N ALA A 409 4.12 -30.61 10.83
CA ALA A 409 4.93 -29.87 9.87
C ALA A 409 4.20 -28.57 9.50
N GLY A 410 4.23 -27.60 10.42
CA GLY A 410 3.92 -26.20 10.12
C GLY A 410 5.20 -25.53 9.62
N GLY A 411 5.32 -25.37 8.30
CA GLY A 411 6.45 -24.68 7.69
C GLY A 411 6.46 -23.21 8.08
N LYS A 412 7.33 -22.83 9.02
CA LYS A 412 7.77 -21.44 9.17
C LYS A 412 8.64 -21.09 7.97
N ALA A 413 8.12 -20.30 7.04
CA ALA A 413 8.96 -19.57 6.11
C ALA A 413 9.61 -18.40 6.87
N ALA A 414 10.74 -18.67 7.53
CA ALA A 414 11.66 -17.64 7.97
C ALA A 414 12.50 -17.23 6.75
N PHE A 415 12.33 -15.99 6.27
CA PHE A 415 13.18 -15.44 5.23
C PHE A 415 14.61 -15.31 5.78
N GLY A 416 15.51 -16.09 5.19
CA GLY A 416 16.89 -16.23 5.65
C GLY A 416 17.71 -14.95 5.42
N GLY A 417 18.27 -14.43 6.50
CA GLY A 417 19.31 -13.40 6.48
C GLY A 417 20.61 -13.90 5.84
N ILE A 418 21.19 -13.02 5.03
CA ILE A 418 22.42 -13.21 4.26
C ILE A 418 23.63 -13.41 5.20
N ARG A 419 24.39 -14.49 5.00
CA ARG A 419 25.66 -14.80 5.69
C ARG A 419 26.84 -14.01 5.13
N GLY A 420 27.59 -13.35 6.02
CA GLY A 420 29.05 -13.17 5.93
C GLY A 420 29.71 -13.95 7.08
N GLY A 421 30.66 -14.83 6.79
CA GLY A 421 31.25 -15.81 7.75
C GLY A 421 32.33 -15.26 8.70
N PRO A 422 33.20 -16.12 9.27
CA PRO A 422 32.87 -17.17 10.23
C PRO A 422 33.63 -16.96 11.57
N ARG A 423 32.97 -17.26 12.70
CA ARG A 423 33.66 -17.65 13.95
C ARG A 423 32.67 -18.36 14.86
N GLY A 424 32.99 -19.59 15.25
CA GLY A 424 32.21 -20.39 16.18
C GLY A 424 32.77 -20.33 17.60
N THR A 425 31.85 -20.39 18.58
CA THR A 425 31.94 -20.94 19.95
C THR A 425 30.51 -20.83 20.51
N ALA A 426 29.76 -21.93 20.63
CA ALA A 426 29.61 -22.78 21.82
C ALA A 426 28.65 -22.17 22.87
N PHE A 427 27.42 -22.70 22.86
CA PHE A 427 26.39 -22.80 23.90
C PHE A 427 26.41 -21.77 25.06
N ASP A 428 25.40 -20.90 25.07
CA ASP A 428 24.63 -20.61 26.28
C ASP A 428 23.17 -20.39 25.84
N ASP A 429 22.24 -21.09 26.49
CA ASP A 429 20.79 -20.86 26.38
C ASP A 429 20.48 -19.62 27.24
N GLU A 430 20.67 -18.43 26.68
CA GLU A 430 20.01 -17.23 27.20
C GLU A 430 18.67 -17.11 26.47
N GLU A 431 17.59 -17.09 27.24
CA GLU A 431 16.27 -16.68 26.77
C GLU A 431 16.46 -15.38 25.98
N ASP A 432 16.13 -15.39 24.68
CA ASP A 432 16.11 -14.19 23.84
C ASP A 432 15.13 -13.20 24.48
N GLU A 433 15.62 -12.34 25.39
CA GLU A 433 14.97 -11.09 25.72
C GLU A 433 14.82 -10.38 24.37
N GLU A 434 13.58 -10.27 23.88
CA GLU A 434 13.28 -9.50 22.69
C GLU A 434 13.79 -8.08 22.92
N ASP A 435 14.98 -7.77 22.39
CA ASP A 435 15.46 -6.42 22.21
C ASP A 435 14.44 -5.71 21.29
N ASP A 436 13.38 -5.16 21.90
CA ASP A 436 12.44 -4.24 21.28
C ASP A 436 13.24 -2.98 20.97
N ASP A 437 13.92 -2.99 19.83
CA ASP A 437 14.69 -1.87 19.28
C ASP A 437 13.82 -0.63 18.99
N GLY A 438 12.52 -0.70 19.34
CA GLY A 438 11.54 0.36 19.21
C GLY A 438 11.17 0.64 17.75
N ARG A 439 11.63 -0.19 16.81
CA ARG A 439 11.35 -0.03 15.39
C ARG A 439 10.03 -0.68 15.06
N GLN A 440 9.15 0.08 14.42
CA GLN A 440 7.89 -0.43 13.91
C GLN A 440 8.14 -1.59 12.93
N ARG A 441 7.38 -2.67 13.08
CA ARG A 441 7.46 -3.86 12.22
C ARG A 441 6.17 -4.04 11.44
N VAL A 442 6.30 -4.53 10.21
CA VAL A 442 5.19 -4.95 9.35
C VAL A 442 5.35 -6.45 9.12
N GLU A 443 4.37 -7.21 9.59
CA GLU A 443 4.37 -8.68 9.47
C GLU A 443 3.20 -9.14 8.63
N LEU A 444 3.41 -10.19 7.85
CA LEU A 444 2.34 -10.90 7.17
C LEU A 444 2.10 -12.22 7.90
N ARG A 445 0.97 -12.33 8.59
CA ARG A 445 0.60 -13.54 9.32
C ARG A 445 -0.46 -14.30 8.55
N GLU A 446 -0.33 -15.62 8.47
CA GLU A 446 -1.40 -16.50 8.00
C GLU A 446 -2.06 -17.13 9.22
N GLY A 447 -3.39 -17.04 9.28
CA GLY A 447 -4.16 -17.54 10.42
C GLY A 447 -5.62 -17.72 10.07
N SER A 448 -6.41 -18.11 11.07
CA SER A 448 -7.86 -18.13 10.92
C SER A 448 -8.38 -16.74 10.59
N ILE A 449 -9.41 -16.70 9.74
CA ILE A 449 -10.04 -15.43 9.39
C ILE A 449 -10.50 -14.68 10.64
N THR A 450 -10.28 -13.38 10.70
CA THR A 450 -10.69 -12.53 11.83
C THR A 450 -12.10 -11.97 11.65
N LEU A 451 -12.74 -11.54 12.75
CA LEU A 451 -14.05 -10.89 12.69
C LEU A 451 -14.03 -9.61 11.84
N ASP A 452 -12.93 -8.84 11.89
CA ASP A 452 -12.76 -7.64 11.07
C ASP A 452 -12.73 -7.96 9.57
N GLN A 453 -11.99 -9.01 9.18
CA GLN A 453 -11.98 -9.51 7.81
C GLN A 453 -13.36 -10.01 7.36
N ALA A 454 -14.11 -10.68 8.24
CA ALA A 454 -15.49 -11.09 7.94
C ALA A 454 -16.42 -9.89 7.77
N ARG A 455 -16.27 -8.82 8.58
CA ARG A 455 -17.00 -7.55 8.41
C ARG A 455 -16.68 -6.90 7.07
N ARG A 456 -15.41 -6.87 6.68
CA ARG A 456 -14.98 -6.34 5.38
C ARG A 456 -15.57 -7.13 4.20
N ILE A 457 -15.59 -8.47 4.28
CA ILE A 457 -16.31 -9.29 3.29
C ILE A 457 -17.79 -8.90 3.23
N ALA A 458 -18.46 -8.77 4.38
CA ALA A 458 -19.87 -8.44 4.43
C ALA A 458 -20.18 -7.07 3.82
N MET A 459 -19.39 -6.05 4.15
CA MET A 459 -19.50 -4.72 3.57
C MET A 459 -19.24 -4.71 2.06
N GLN A 460 -18.16 -5.35 1.59
CA GLN A 460 -17.86 -5.45 0.15
C GLN A 460 -18.99 -6.14 -0.62
N SER A 461 -19.57 -7.19 -0.02
CA SER A 461 -20.67 -7.93 -0.61
C SER A 461 -21.92 -7.06 -0.74
N ALA A 462 -22.26 -6.28 0.29
CA ALA A 462 -23.38 -5.34 0.24
C ALA A 462 -23.19 -4.26 -0.82
N TRP A 463 -22.02 -3.61 -0.88
CA TRP A 463 -21.75 -2.55 -1.86
C TRP A 463 -21.83 -3.02 -3.31
N ARG A 464 -21.38 -4.23 -3.60
CA ARG A 464 -21.39 -4.79 -4.96
C ARG A 464 -22.79 -5.11 -5.47
N SER A 465 -23.69 -5.51 -4.58
CA SER A 465 -25.07 -5.88 -4.94
C SER A 465 -26.00 -4.67 -5.11
N ILE A 466 -25.63 -3.48 -4.62
CA ILE A 466 -26.37 -2.24 -4.92
C ILE A 466 -26.32 -1.91 -6.43
N ARG A 467 -25.35 -2.48 -7.16
CA ARG A 467 -25.15 -2.25 -8.60
C ARG A 467 -25.82 -3.30 -9.51
N SER A 468 -26.13 -4.49 -8.98
CA SER A 468 -26.58 -5.65 -9.78
C SER A 468 -28.03 -5.57 -10.21
#